data_AF-A0A973D5W5-F1
#
_entry.id   AF-A0A973D5W5-F1
#
_cell.length_a   1.000
_cell.length_b   1.000
_cell.length_c   1.000
_cell.angle_alpha   90.00
_cell.angle_beta   90.00
_cell.angle_gamma   90.00
#
_symmetry.space_group_name_H-M   'P 1'
#
loop_
_entity.id
_entity.type
_entity.pdbx_description
1 polymer ?
#
loop_
_entity_poly.entity_id
_entity_poly.type
_entity_poly.pdbx_seq_one_letter_code
_entity_poly.pdbx_strand_id
1 'polypeptide(L)'
;MPSVVILCTGNSCRSILAEALWREETGGQWRCASAGTQPTGTPHPLARAVLAEEGISVEGLTSQAVADFAGEQFDLAVTVCDSARQECPVFPGALRTVHWPFPDPAIHTSGDQITKTGLQVFRTARDAIRERIQRYMISVDLERRLNLVIDQLPGDVPAVRRDAYRVLVSRS
;
A
#
# COMPACT_ATOMS: atom_id res chain seq x y z
N MET A 1 -4.92 3.55 -15.21
CA MET A 1 -4.69 4.17 -13.89
C MET A 1 -3.94 3.16 -13.05
N PRO A 2 -2.81 3.51 -12.41
CA PRO A 2 -2.06 2.58 -11.57
C PRO A 2 -2.93 2.03 -10.44
N SER A 3 -2.64 0.82 -10.01
CA SER A 3 -3.47 0.08 -9.05
C SER A 3 -2.62 -0.65 -8.02
N VAL A 4 -3.07 -0.61 -6.77
CA VAL A 4 -2.42 -1.26 -5.63
C VAL A 4 -3.43 -2.03 -4.79
N VAL A 5 -3.04 -3.24 -4.38
CA VAL A 5 -3.73 -4.02 -3.36
C VAL A 5 -2.84 -4.18 -2.12
N ILE A 6 -3.34 -3.77 -0.96
CA ILE A 6 -2.63 -3.89 0.32
C ILE A 6 -3.14 -5.10 1.08
N LEU A 7 -2.24 -6.02 1.43
CA LEU A 7 -2.55 -7.31 2.01
C LEU A 7 -2.06 -7.39 3.46
N CYS A 8 -2.98 -7.76 4.35
CA CYS A 8 -2.63 -8.21 5.71
C CYS A 8 -3.45 -9.45 6.09
N THR A 9 -3.36 -9.91 7.34
CA THR A 9 -4.14 -11.06 7.79
C THR A 9 -5.61 -10.69 8.02
N GLY A 10 -5.86 -9.75 8.92
CA GLY A 10 -7.22 -9.43 9.37
C GLY A 10 -7.99 -8.40 8.55
N ASN A 11 -7.34 -7.68 7.63
CA ASN A 11 -7.88 -6.49 6.95
C ASN A 11 -8.69 -5.57 7.87
N SER A 12 -8.06 -5.18 8.99
CA SER A 12 -8.72 -4.44 10.07
C SER A 12 -7.96 -3.17 10.46
N CYS A 13 -6.63 -3.23 10.54
CA CYS A 13 -5.78 -2.13 11.00
C CYS A 13 -4.86 -1.61 9.89
N ARG A 14 -3.68 -2.23 9.73
CA ARG A 14 -2.58 -1.73 8.89
C ARG A 14 -2.95 -1.55 7.42
N SER A 15 -3.63 -2.54 6.83
CA SER A 15 -4.02 -2.46 5.41
C SER A 15 -5.12 -1.42 5.17
N ILE A 16 -6.02 -1.21 6.13
CA ILE A 16 -7.06 -0.16 6.07
C ILE A 16 -6.41 1.23 6.14
N LEU A 17 -5.49 1.43 7.09
CA LEU A 17 -4.71 2.66 7.18
C LEU A 17 -3.96 2.92 5.88
N ALA A 18 -3.28 1.90 5.35
CA ALA A 18 -2.50 2.01 4.12
C ALA A 18 -3.36 2.31 2.89
N GLU A 19 -4.54 1.70 2.74
CA GLU A 19 -5.45 1.99 1.62
C GLU A 19 -5.88 3.47 1.60
N ALA A 20 -6.34 3.97 2.76
CA ALA A 20 -6.80 5.34 2.90
C ALA A 20 -5.67 6.34 2.68
N LEU A 21 -4.52 6.12 3.31
CA LEU A 21 -3.33 6.95 3.13
C LEU A 21 -2.85 6.94 1.68
N TRP A 22 -2.81 5.79 1.01
CA TRP A 22 -2.39 5.74 -0.39
C TRP A 22 -3.30 6.55 -1.30
N ARG A 23 -4.62 6.44 -1.09
CA ARG A 23 -5.61 7.23 -1.84
C ARG A 23 -5.40 8.73 -1.62
N GLU A 24 -5.16 9.15 -0.38
CA GLU A 24 -4.90 10.55 -0.01
C GLU A 24 -3.60 11.08 -0.62
N GLU A 25 -2.47 10.41 -0.38
CA GLU A 25 -1.14 10.84 -0.83
C GLU A 25 -1.01 10.87 -2.36
N THR A 26 -1.86 10.12 -3.07
CA THR A 26 -1.89 10.11 -4.53
C THR A 26 -2.98 11.00 -5.13
N GLY A 27 -3.75 11.71 -4.31
CA GLY A 27 -4.87 12.55 -4.76
C GLY A 27 -5.88 11.77 -5.61
N GLY A 28 -6.10 10.49 -5.31
CA GLY A 28 -6.99 9.61 -6.07
C GLY A 28 -6.47 9.16 -7.44
N GLN A 29 -5.19 9.39 -7.77
CA GLN A 29 -4.60 8.94 -9.04
C GLN A 29 -4.28 7.45 -9.08
N TRP A 30 -4.47 6.73 -7.97
CA TRP A 30 -4.31 5.29 -7.86
C TRP A 30 -5.63 4.61 -7.51
N ARG A 31 -5.88 3.46 -8.11
CA ARG A 31 -6.89 2.51 -7.64
C ARG A 31 -6.33 1.79 -6.42
N CYS A 32 -6.78 2.14 -5.22
CA CYS A 32 -6.32 1.54 -3.97
C CYS A 32 -7.38 0.59 -3.40
N ALA A 33 -6.99 -0.64 -3.10
CA ALA A 33 -7.79 -1.64 -2.41
C ALA A 33 -6.99 -2.30 -1.29
N SER A 34 -7.67 -2.91 -0.33
CA SER A 34 -7.02 -3.74 0.67
C SER A 34 -7.80 -5.02 0.96
N ALA A 35 -7.08 -6.07 1.38
CA ALA A 35 -7.68 -7.37 1.62
C ALA A 35 -6.98 -8.15 2.74
N GLY A 36 -7.70 -9.14 3.27
CA GLY A 36 -7.30 -10.00 4.38
C GLY A 36 -7.31 -11.46 3.96
N THR A 37 -6.30 -12.24 4.38
CA THR A 37 -6.36 -13.70 4.25
C THR A 37 -7.41 -14.30 5.19
N GLN A 38 -7.64 -13.64 6.34
CA GLN A 38 -8.63 -13.99 7.34
C GLN A 38 -9.32 -12.70 7.83
N PRO A 39 -10.16 -12.04 7.00
CA PRO A 39 -10.72 -10.73 7.31
C PRO A 39 -11.59 -10.79 8.58
N THR A 40 -11.49 -9.75 9.42
CA THR A 40 -12.26 -9.65 10.66
C THR A 40 -13.71 -9.23 10.43
N GLY A 41 -14.08 -8.85 9.21
CA GLY A 41 -15.43 -8.41 8.83
C GLY A 41 -15.71 -6.93 9.09
N THR A 42 -14.91 -6.26 9.94
CA THR A 42 -14.97 -4.80 10.13
C THR A 42 -13.59 -4.19 10.34
N PRO A 43 -13.33 -2.99 9.78
CA PRO A 43 -12.19 -2.17 10.15
C PRO A 43 -12.16 -1.85 11.64
N HIS A 44 -10.95 -1.82 12.22
CA HIS A 44 -10.75 -1.51 13.63
C HIS A 44 -11.16 -0.05 13.93
N PRO A 45 -11.91 0.23 15.00
CA PRO A 45 -12.38 1.59 15.31
C PRO A 45 -11.26 2.63 15.42
N LEU A 46 -10.16 2.27 16.10
CA LEU A 46 -8.98 3.12 16.19
C LEU A 46 -8.32 3.44 14.83
N ALA A 47 -8.35 2.54 13.84
CA ALA A 47 -7.84 2.84 12.50
C ALA A 47 -8.66 3.95 11.85
N ARG A 48 -9.99 3.87 11.95
CA ARG A 48 -10.90 4.90 11.44
C ARG A 48 -10.74 6.23 12.19
N ALA A 49 -10.56 6.16 13.52
CA ALA A 49 -10.40 7.33 14.35
C ALA A 49 -9.15 8.15 13.97
N VAL A 50 -7.99 7.50 13.81
CA VAL A 50 -6.75 8.22 13.47
C VAL A 50 -6.71 8.75 12.04
N LEU A 51 -7.49 8.18 11.12
CA LEU A 51 -7.69 8.74 9.77
C LEU A 51 -8.59 9.98 9.83
N ALA A 52 -9.70 9.89 10.57
CA ALA A 52 -10.63 11.00 10.74
C ALA A 52 -9.99 12.21 11.45
N GLU A 53 -9.03 11.99 12.37
CA GLU A 53 -8.24 13.06 13.00
C GLU A 53 -7.52 13.97 11.99
N GLU A 54 -7.18 13.46 10.82
CA GLU A 54 -6.50 14.21 9.76
C GLU A 54 -7.44 14.60 8.62
N GLY A 55 -8.75 14.38 8.77
CA GLY A 55 -9.73 14.68 7.73
C GLY A 55 -9.71 13.70 6.55
N ILE A 56 -9.04 12.55 6.67
CA ILE A 56 -8.96 11.54 5.61
C ILE A 56 -10.28 10.78 5.56
N SER A 57 -10.84 10.63 4.36
CA SER A 57 -12.09 9.91 4.17
C SER A 57 -11.95 8.43 4.53
N VAL A 58 -12.87 7.95 5.37
CA VAL A 58 -13.02 6.54 5.71
C VAL A 58 -14.18 5.87 4.96
N GLU A 59 -14.80 6.60 4.02
CA GLU A 59 -15.91 6.10 3.23
C GLU A 59 -15.45 4.96 2.31
N GLY A 60 -16.26 3.91 2.24
CA GLY A 60 -15.97 2.72 1.43
C GLY A 60 -14.91 1.77 2.01
N LEU A 61 -14.23 2.13 3.11
CA LEU A 61 -13.30 1.22 3.77
C LEU A 61 -14.07 0.07 4.43
N THR A 62 -13.77 -1.15 4.00
CA THR A 62 -14.41 -2.39 4.48
C THR A 62 -13.36 -3.47 4.73
N SER A 63 -13.70 -4.48 5.53
CA SER A 63 -12.83 -5.64 5.76
C SER A 63 -13.15 -6.72 4.71
N GLN A 64 -12.32 -6.83 3.68
CA GLN A 64 -12.55 -7.69 2.51
C GLN A 64 -11.61 -8.91 2.50
N ALA A 65 -12.06 -10.00 1.91
CA ALA A 65 -11.25 -11.21 1.74
C ALA A 65 -10.35 -11.09 0.50
N VAL A 66 -9.15 -11.68 0.55
CA VAL A 66 -8.28 -11.83 -0.64
C VAL A 66 -9.02 -12.54 -1.78
N ALA A 67 -9.89 -13.49 -1.45
CA ALA A 67 -10.71 -14.22 -2.42
C ALA A 67 -11.69 -13.34 -3.20
N ASP A 68 -12.12 -12.19 -2.64
CA ASP A 68 -13.04 -11.26 -3.30
C ASP A 68 -12.39 -10.60 -4.52
N PHE A 69 -11.05 -10.57 -4.56
CA PHE A 69 -10.25 -10.00 -5.66
C PHE A 69 -9.73 -11.08 -6.62
N ALA A 70 -10.25 -12.31 -6.57
CA ALA A 70 -9.81 -13.38 -7.45
C ALA A 70 -10.02 -13.02 -8.93
N GLY A 71 -8.94 -13.09 -9.71
CA GLY A 71 -8.95 -12.73 -11.14
C GLY A 71 -8.78 -11.23 -11.42
N GLU A 72 -8.79 -10.37 -10.40
CA GLU A 72 -8.44 -8.97 -10.57
C GLU A 72 -6.94 -8.75 -10.81
N GLN A 73 -6.63 -7.72 -11.59
CA GLN A 73 -5.25 -7.33 -11.89
C GLN A 73 -4.87 -6.07 -11.09
N PHE A 74 -3.64 -6.07 -10.58
CA PHE A 74 -3.02 -4.96 -9.87
C PHE A 74 -1.60 -4.72 -10.38
N ASP A 75 -1.18 -3.46 -10.44
CA ASP A 75 0.22 -3.13 -10.77
C ASP A 75 1.15 -3.45 -9.59
N LEU A 76 0.62 -3.36 -8.37
CA LEU A 76 1.38 -3.56 -7.14
C LEU A 76 0.56 -4.30 -6.07
N ALA A 77 1.15 -5.35 -5.49
CA ALA A 77 0.71 -5.91 -4.22
C ALA A 77 1.69 -5.50 -3.11
N VAL A 78 1.15 -5.05 -1.97
CA VAL A 78 1.94 -4.66 -0.80
C VAL A 78 1.51 -5.52 0.38
N THR A 79 2.40 -6.37 0.88
CA THR A 79 2.14 -7.12 2.12
C THR A 79 2.64 -6.32 3.32
N VAL A 80 1.78 -6.11 4.34
CA VAL A 80 2.08 -5.24 5.50
C VAL A 80 2.24 -5.98 6.83
N CYS A 81 2.06 -7.30 6.83
CA CYS A 81 2.42 -8.17 7.95
C CYS A 81 3.14 -9.43 7.45
N ASP A 82 3.98 -10.01 8.30
CA ASP A 82 4.74 -11.21 7.98
C ASP A 82 3.84 -12.41 7.68
N SER A 83 2.74 -12.56 8.43
CA SER A 83 1.76 -13.62 8.22
C SER A 83 1.13 -13.55 6.83
N ALA A 84 0.74 -12.36 6.35
CA ALA A 84 0.21 -12.22 5.00
C ALA A 84 1.26 -12.52 3.93
N ARG A 85 2.53 -12.16 4.18
CA ARG A 85 3.64 -12.54 3.29
C ARG A 85 3.84 -14.05 3.24
N GLN A 86 3.64 -14.77 4.34
CA GLN A 86 3.80 -16.23 4.38
C GLN A 86 2.62 -16.97 3.75
N GLU A 87 1.39 -16.52 4.02
CA GLU A 87 0.17 -17.14 3.51
C GLU A 87 -0.09 -16.79 2.03
N CYS A 88 0.32 -15.60 1.60
CA CYS A 88 0.18 -15.12 0.23
C CYS A 88 1.46 -14.36 -0.21
N PRO A 89 2.58 -15.06 -0.43
CA PRO A 89 3.85 -14.43 -0.80
C PRO A 89 3.79 -13.74 -2.16
N VAL A 90 2.88 -14.18 -3.03
CA VAL A 90 2.62 -13.61 -4.35
C VAL A 90 1.09 -13.55 -4.52
N PHE A 91 0.56 -12.34 -4.71
CA PHE A 91 -0.82 -12.18 -5.17
C PHE A 91 -0.85 -12.50 -6.67
N PRO A 92 -1.56 -13.54 -7.15
CA PRO A 92 -1.44 -14.01 -8.53
C PRO A 92 -1.79 -12.96 -9.59
N GLY A 93 -2.62 -11.98 -9.25
CA GLY A 93 -3.01 -10.89 -10.15
C GLY A 93 -2.11 -9.65 -10.10
N ALA A 94 -0.98 -9.67 -9.37
CA ALA A 94 -0.13 -8.49 -9.21
C ALA A 94 1.13 -8.57 -10.08
N LEU A 95 1.43 -7.49 -10.83
CA LEU A 95 2.65 -7.40 -11.65
C LEU A 95 3.92 -7.32 -10.79
N ARG A 96 3.84 -6.65 -9.64
CA ARG A 96 4.94 -6.54 -8.67
C ARG A 96 4.41 -6.77 -7.26
N THR A 97 5.22 -7.44 -6.44
CA THR A 97 4.91 -7.62 -5.01
C THR A 97 6.06 -7.06 -4.17
N VAL A 98 5.72 -6.26 -3.16
CA VAL A 98 6.65 -5.73 -2.16
C VAL A 98 6.15 -6.03 -0.75
N HIS A 99 7.06 -6.01 0.21
CA HIS A 99 6.74 -6.30 1.61
C HIS A 99 7.24 -5.19 2.52
N TRP A 100 6.32 -4.54 3.21
CA TRP A 100 6.58 -3.42 4.12
C TRP A 100 5.99 -3.77 5.51
N PRO A 101 6.74 -4.48 6.36
CA PRO A 101 6.21 -4.92 7.64
C PRO A 101 6.02 -3.72 8.57
N PHE A 102 4.85 -3.65 9.21
CA PHE A 102 4.57 -2.71 10.28
C PHE A 102 4.15 -3.48 11.54
N PRO A 103 4.61 -3.05 12.74
CA PRO A 103 4.12 -3.58 14.01
C PRO A 103 2.59 -3.54 14.06
N ASP A 104 1.96 -4.58 14.62
CA ASP A 104 0.51 -4.60 14.75
C ASP A 104 0.07 -3.65 15.88
N PRO A 105 -0.64 -2.56 15.58
CA PRO A 105 -1.06 -1.61 16.61
C PRO A 105 -2.11 -2.22 17.56
N ALA A 106 -2.82 -3.28 17.16
CA ALA A 106 -3.88 -3.89 17.96
C ALA A 106 -3.36 -4.70 19.16
N ILE A 107 -2.07 -5.09 19.17
CA ILE A 107 -1.45 -5.83 20.29
C ILE A 107 -1.48 -5.01 21.60
N HIS A 108 -1.45 -3.68 21.47
CA HIS A 108 -1.40 -2.76 22.61
C HIS A 108 -2.78 -2.19 22.99
N THR A 109 -3.86 -2.77 22.47
CA THR A 109 -5.22 -2.27 22.67
C THR A 109 -6.11 -3.30 23.34
N SER A 110 -6.91 -2.86 24.31
CA SER A 110 -7.92 -3.69 24.97
C SER A 110 -9.20 -3.74 24.13
N GLY A 111 -9.15 -4.46 23.01
CA GLY A 111 -10.26 -4.57 22.06
C GLY A 111 -10.62 -3.25 21.36
N ASP A 112 -11.90 -3.09 21.03
CA ASP A 112 -12.43 -1.98 20.23
C ASP A 112 -12.51 -0.62 20.95
N GLN A 113 -12.09 -0.55 22.22
CA GLN A 113 -12.18 0.67 23.01
C GLN A 113 -11.18 1.73 22.53
N ILE A 114 -11.68 2.93 22.27
CA ILE A 114 -10.85 4.08 21.94
C ILE A 114 -10.23 4.65 23.23
N THR A 115 -8.94 4.39 23.42
CA THR A 115 -8.15 4.92 24.54
C THR A 115 -7.06 5.86 24.03
N LYS A 116 -6.58 6.78 24.89
CA LYS A 116 -5.46 7.67 24.53
C LYS A 116 -4.21 6.88 24.11
N THR A 117 -3.89 5.82 24.85
CA THR A 117 -2.76 4.93 24.54
C THR A 117 -2.98 4.20 23.22
N GLY A 118 -4.19 3.66 22.98
CA GLY A 118 -4.52 3.01 21.71
C GLY A 118 -4.43 3.95 20.51
N LEU A 119 -4.98 5.16 20.62
CA LEU A 119 -4.85 6.20 19.58
C LEU A 119 -3.38 6.50 19.28
N GLN A 120 -2.55 6.63 20.31
CA GLN A 120 -1.13 6.93 20.11
C GLN A 120 -0.41 5.82 19.33
N VAL A 121 -0.69 4.55 19.63
CA VAL A 121 -0.10 3.42 18.89
C VAL A 121 -0.59 3.40 17.43
N PHE A 122 -1.87 3.66 17.20
CA PHE A 122 -2.42 3.74 15.84
C PHE A 122 -1.90 4.95 15.05
N ARG A 123 -1.64 6.09 15.70
CA ARG A 123 -0.99 7.25 15.08
C ARG A 123 0.43 6.91 14.64
N THR A 124 1.22 6.28 15.51
CA THR A 124 2.57 5.82 15.15
C THR A 124 2.55 4.87 13.95
N ALA A 125 1.60 3.92 13.91
CA ALA A 125 1.44 3.04 12.75
C ALA A 125 1.03 3.80 11.48
N ARG A 126 0.05 4.70 11.56
CA ARG A 126 -0.41 5.55 10.46
C ARG A 126 0.75 6.37 9.89
N ASP A 127 1.53 7.04 10.74
CA ASP A 127 2.61 7.93 10.32
C ASP A 127 3.75 7.15 9.66
N ALA A 128 4.11 5.97 10.20
CA ALA A 128 5.11 5.08 9.59
C ALA A 128 4.65 4.55 8.22
N ILE A 129 3.37 4.20 8.08
CA ILE A 129 2.78 3.78 6.81
C ILE A 129 2.81 4.92 5.80
N ARG A 130 2.39 6.12 6.20
CA ARG A 130 2.42 7.33 5.36
C ARG A 130 3.83 7.60 4.84
N GLU A 131 4.82 7.65 5.73
CA GLU A 131 6.20 7.91 5.34
C GLU A 131 6.70 6.89 4.31
N ARG A 132 6.34 5.61 4.49
CA ARG A 132 6.72 4.55 3.55
C ARG A 132 6.08 4.73 2.18
N ILE A 133 4.80 5.12 2.14
CA ILE A 133 4.06 5.40 0.89
C ILE A 133 4.69 6.61 0.19
N GLN A 134 4.93 7.71 0.90
CA GLN A 134 5.54 8.92 0.35
C GLN A 134 6.91 8.64 -0.27
N ARG A 135 7.78 7.90 0.43
CA ARG A 135 9.08 7.47 -0.10
C ARG A 135 8.93 6.65 -1.38
N TYR A 136 7.97 5.73 -1.42
CA TYR A 136 7.70 4.93 -2.61
C TYR A 136 7.19 5.80 -3.78
N MET A 137 6.30 6.77 -3.52
CA MET A 137 5.82 7.70 -4.55
C MET A 137 6.94 8.56 -5.13
N ILE A 138 7.91 8.99 -4.32
CA ILE A 138 9.11 9.69 -4.80
C ILE A 138 9.90 8.80 -5.76
N SER A 139 10.11 7.52 -5.42
CA SER A 139 10.78 6.57 -6.31
C SER A 139 10.03 6.38 -7.63
N VAL A 140 8.71 6.26 -7.59
CA VAL A 140 7.86 6.13 -8.79
C VAL A 140 7.93 7.37 -9.68
N ASP A 141 7.88 8.57 -9.10
CA ASP A 141 8.00 9.83 -9.87
C ASP A 141 9.39 9.96 -10.49
N LEU A 142 10.45 9.61 -9.75
CA LEU A 142 11.81 9.62 -10.27
C LEU A 142 11.98 8.63 -11.43
N GLU A 143 11.51 7.39 -11.28
CA GLU A 143 11.52 6.39 -12.35
C GLU A 143 10.78 6.91 -13.59
N ARG A 144 9.62 7.52 -13.42
CA ARG A 144 8.86 8.13 -14.53
C ARG A 144 9.66 9.22 -15.22
N ARG A 145 10.27 10.14 -14.47
CA ARG A 145 11.09 11.24 -15.03
C ARG A 145 12.32 10.72 -15.76
N LEU A 146 13.01 9.73 -15.21
CA LEU A 146 14.18 9.11 -15.85
C LEU A 146 13.78 8.42 -17.16
N ASN A 147 12.64 7.73 -17.19
CA ASN A 147 12.11 7.15 -18.42
C ASN A 147 11.81 8.21 -19.50
N LEU A 148 11.28 9.38 -19.12
CA LEU A 148 11.09 10.50 -20.05
C LEU A 148 12.41 11.02 -20.62
N VAL A 149 13.47 11.07 -19.81
CA VAL A 149 14.81 11.44 -20.29
C VAL A 149 15.34 10.41 -21.29
N ILE A 150 15.14 9.11 -21.04
CA ILE A 150 15.55 8.02 -21.94
C ILE A 150 14.82 8.15 -23.29
N ASP A 151 13.54 8.49 -23.27
CA ASP A 151 12.72 8.73 -24.48
C ASP A 151 13.23 9.90 -25.33
N GLN A 152 13.84 10.89 -24.69
CA GLN A 152 14.37 12.09 -25.33
C GLN A 152 15.84 11.96 -25.78
N LEU A 153 16.48 10.80 -25.55
CA LEU A 153 17.87 10.58 -25.97
C LEU A 153 18.01 10.65 -27.50
N PRO A 154 19.10 11.25 -28.03
CA PRO A 154 19.26 11.46 -29.46
C PRO A 154 19.22 10.13 -30.26
N GLY A 155 18.80 10.21 -31.52
CA GLY A 155 18.50 9.04 -32.35
C GLY A 155 19.69 8.11 -32.62
N ASP A 156 20.92 8.58 -32.41
CA ASP A 156 22.15 7.81 -32.52
C ASP A 156 22.37 6.83 -31.36
N VAL A 157 21.64 6.99 -30.24
CA VAL A 157 21.61 6.00 -29.17
C VAL A 157 20.84 4.77 -29.66
N PRO A 158 21.44 3.56 -29.68
CA PRO A 158 20.75 2.35 -30.12
C PRO A 158 19.60 1.96 -29.18
N ALA A 159 18.53 1.35 -29.74
CA ALA A 159 17.38 0.87 -28.96
C ALA A 159 17.79 -0.06 -27.81
N VAL A 160 18.72 -0.99 -28.06
CA VAL A 160 19.25 -1.92 -27.04
C VAL A 160 19.88 -1.20 -25.84
N ARG A 161 20.48 -0.02 -26.04
CA ARG A 161 21.02 0.79 -24.93
C ARG A 161 19.91 1.48 -24.15
N ARG A 162 18.87 1.98 -24.84
CA ARG A 162 17.68 2.55 -24.16
C ARG A 162 17.01 1.48 -23.28
N ASP A 163 16.84 0.27 -23.80
CA ASP A 163 16.27 -0.85 -23.04
C ASP A 163 17.10 -1.19 -21.81
N ALA A 164 18.44 -1.23 -21.96
CA ALA A 164 19.35 -1.44 -20.83
C ALA A 164 19.19 -0.34 -19.75
N TYR A 165 19.03 0.92 -20.14
CA TYR A 165 18.78 2.02 -19.19
C TYR A 165 17.45 1.86 -18.46
N ARG A 166 16.37 1.46 -19.16
CA ARG A 166 15.09 1.20 -18.49
C ARG A 166 15.18 0.08 -17.46
N VAL A 167 15.92 -0.98 -17.78
CA VAL A 167 16.18 -2.06 -16.83
C VAL A 167 16.89 -1.54 -15.59
N LEU A 168 17.89 -0.67 -15.73
CA LEU A 168 18.58 -0.06 -14.58
C LEU A 168 17.65 0.80 -13.73
N VAL A 169 16.80 1.63 -14.36
CA VAL A 169 15.84 2.49 -13.66
C VAL A 169 14.84 1.65 -12.86
N SER A 170 14.27 0.59 -13.46
CA SER A 170 13.24 -0.25 -12.83
C SER A 170 13.72 -1.13 -11.66
N ARG A 171 15.05 -1.24 -11.46
CA ARG A 171 15.68 -2.06 -10.40
C ARG A 171 16.11 -1.25 -9.16
N SER A 172 15.85 0.06 -9.14
CA SER A 172 16.23 0.99 -8.07
C SER A 172 15.12 1.10 -7.02
#